data_AF-A0A2P2D2J6-F1
#
_entry.id   AF-A0A2P2D2J6-F1
#
_cell.length_a   1.000
_cell.length_b   1.000
_cell.length_c   1.000
_cell.angle_alpha   90.00
_cell.angle_beta   90.00
_cell.angle_gamma   90.00
#
_symmetry.space_group_name_H-M   'P 1'
#
loop_
_entity.id
_entity.type
_entity.pdbx_description
1 polymer ?
#
loop_
_entity_poly.entity_id
_entity_poly.type
_entity_poly.pdbx_seq_one_letter_code
_entity_poly.pdbx_strand_id
1 'polypeptide(L)'
;MDSSLNFICGQQRIFSNIIDTKCSKYAPLVSTSLVAASSLNAFYSDLPTTGVPIRGPFGTQIALDYANLFTVDLEYTLSAGGLGGLTFWSFGDGNGNAAADTCSNGEDDGSLSTLGATGNTALKNQASWFATDIRGCAELHKVLCLCYVPSSGGG
;
A
#
# COMPACT_ATOMS: atom_id res chain seq x y z
N MET A 1 -8.67 -11.92 2.14
CA MET A 1 -8.37 -10.52 1.78
C MET A 1 -9.22 -10.17 0.59
N ASP A 2 -9.88 -9.02 0.65
CA ASP A 2 -11.16 -8.83 -0.02
C ASP A 2 -11.07 -8.74 -1.55
N SER A 3 -12.04 -9.36 -2.21
CA SER A 3 -12.16 -9.39 -3.67
C SER A 3 -12.24 -7.97 -4.27
N SER A 4 -12.79 -7.02 -3.51
CA SER A 4 -12.95 -5.61 -3.85
C SER A 4 -11.62 -4.85 -3.94
N LEU A 5 -10.70 -5.02 -2.96
CA LEU A 5 -9.40 -4.35 -2.96
C LEU A 5 -8.49 -4.86 -4.09
N ASN A 6 -8.50 -6.18 -4.32
CA ASN A 6 -7.82 -6.78 -5.46
C ASN A 6 -8.41 -6.32 -6.80
N PHE A 7 -9.74 -6.20 -6.87
CA PHE A 7 -10.43 -5.67 -8.03
C PHE A 7 -10.05 -4.21 -8.33
N ILE A 8 -9.96 -3.35 -7.30
CA ILE A 8 -9.52 -1.96 -7.45
C ILE A 8 -8.10 -1.89 -8.03
N CYS A 9 -7.16 -2.64 -7.45
CA CYS A 9 -5.77 -2.63 -7.93
C CYS A 9 -5.61 -3.23 -9.35
N GLY A 10 -6.41 -4.25 -9.70
CA GLY A 10 -6.35 -4.89 -11.02
C GLY A 10 -6.99 -4.06 -12.14
N GLN A 11 -8.15 -3.44 -11.90
CA GLN A 11 -8.90 -2.69 -12.92
C GLN A 11 -8.31 -1.29 -13.19
N GLN A 12 -7.72 -0.64 -12.18
CA GLN A 12 -7.16 0.72 -12.30
C GLN A 12 -5.82 0.76 -13.05
N ARG A 13 -5.23 -0.37 -13.44
CA ARG A 13 -3.98 -0.43 -14.23
C ARG A 13 -4.06 0.45 -15.48
N ILE A 14 -5.18 0.42 -16.19
CA ILE A 14 -5.38 1.13 -17.46
C ILE A 14 -5.24 2.65 -17.29
N PHE A 15 -5.46 3.17 -16.08
CA PHE A 15 -5.39 4.59 -15.75
C PHE A 15 -4.10 4.98 -15.02
N SER A 16 -3.21 4.04 -14.74
CA SER A 16 -1.96 4.30 -14.05
C SER A 16 -0.82 4.47 -15.05
N ASN A 17 -0.12 5.61 -14.99
CA ASN A 17 1.05 5.92 -15.82
C ASN A 17 2.29 5.13 -15.36
N ILE A 18 2.20 3.80 -15.29
CA ILE A 18 3.29 2.92 -14.88
C ILE A 18 4.17 2.64 -16.11
N ILE A 19 5.45 2.98 -16.00
CA ILE A 19 6.44 2.75 -17.07
C ILE A 19 6.81 1.25 -17.16
N ASP A 20 6.64 0.49 -16.08
CA ASP A 20 6.92 -0.95 -16.07
C ASP A 20 5.78 -1.78 -16.68
N THR A 21 5.99 -2.16 -17.95
CA THR A 21 5.06 -3.01 -18.71
C THR A 21 5.04 -4.47 -18.25
N LYS A 22 6.00 -4.92 -17.43
CA LYS A 22 6.12 -6.30 -16.95
C LYS A 22 5.23 -6.59 -15.74
N CYS A 23 4.61 -5.57 -15.16
CA CYS A 23 3.63 -5.71 -14.10
C CYS A 23 2.57 -6.76 -14.41
N SER A 24 2.52 -7.85 -13.63
CA SER A 24 1.64 -8.98 -13.89
C SER A 24 0.72 -9.34 -12.72
N LYS A 25 1.10 -8.98 -11.48
CA LYS A 25 0.25 -9.13 -10.29
C LYS A 25 0.21 -7.86 -9.46
N TYR A 26 -0.81 -7.79 -8.60
CA TYR A 26 -1.10 -6.64 -7.76
C TYR A 26 -1.37 -7.07 -6.33
N ALA A 27 -0.97 -6.23 -5.38
CA ALA A 27 -1.32 -6.38 -3.97
C ALA A 27 -1.70 -5.00 -3.41
N PRO A 28 -2.86 -4.85 -2.76
CA PRO A 28 -3.20 -3.60 -2.07
C PRO A 28 -2.26 -3.42 -0.88
N LEU A 29 -1.69 -2.24 -0.75
CA LEU A 29 -0.77 -1.87 0.34
C LEU A 29 -1.56 -1.29 1.50
N VAL A 30 -2.29 -2.16 2.18
CA VAL A 30 -3.12 -1.85 3.36
C VAL A 30 -2.96 -2.94 4.39
N SER A 31 -3.05 -2.59 5.67
CA SER A 31 -3.10 -3.57 6.74
C SER A 31 -4.54 -4.03 6.99
N THR A 32 -4.70 -5.28 7.36
CA THR A 32 -5.97 -5.86 7.79
C THR A 32 -5.76 -6.63 9.08
N SER A 33 -6.84 -6.95 9.78
CA SER A 33 -6.79 -7.82 10.97
C SER A 33 -6.17 -9.20 10.72
N LEU A 34 -6.12 -9.67 9.47
CA LEU A 34 -5.57 -10.98 9.11
C LEU A 34 -4.12 -10.91 8.63
N VAL A 35 -3.76 -9.88 7.87
CA VAL A 35 -2.39 -9.70 7.32
C VAL A 35 -2.02 -8.23 7.36
N ALA A 36 -0.83 -7.99 7.92
CA ALA A 36 -0.18 -6.70 8.01
C ALA A 36 0.37 -6.27 6.63
N ALA A 37 0.34 -4.97 6.35
CA ALA A 37 0.93 -4.40 5.15
C ALA A 37 2.44 -4.62 5.02
N SER A 38 3.14 -4.90 6.14
CA SER A 38 4.57 -5.24 6.19
C SER A 38 4.87 -6.72 5.92
N SER A 39 3.85 -7.58 5.86
CA SER A 39 3.99 -9.03 5.62
C SER A 39 2.97 -9.55 4.60
N LEU A 40 2.64 -8.76 3.58
CA LEU A 40 1.68 -9.11 2.53
C LEU A 40 2.06 -10.39 1.80
N ASN A 41 3.34 -10.79 1.81
CA ASN A 41 3.79 -12.07 1.27
C ASN A 41 3.13 -13.29 1.94
N ALA A 42 2.51 -13.14 3.12
CA ALA A 42 1.68 -14.17 3.73
C ALA A 42 0.42 -14.49 2.90
N PHE A 43 -0.11 -13.53 2.14
CA PHE A 43 -1.21 -13.73 1.19
C PHE A 43 -0.78 -13.73 -0.28
N TYR A 44 0.30 -13.04 -0.60
CA TYR A 44 0.91 -12.99 -1.93
C TYR A 44 2.26 -13.68 -1.87
N SER A 45 2.25 -15.02 -1.78
CA SER A 45 3.46 -15.81 -1.53
C SER A 45 4.57 -15.64 -2.58
N ASP A 46 4.23 -15.14 -3.75
CA ASP A 46 5.13 -14.87 -4.87
C ASP A 46 5.54 -13.38 -4.99
N LEU A 47 5.12 -12.53 -4.05
CA LEU A 47 5.58 -11.14 -3.92
C LEU A 47 7.09 -11.15 -3.56
N PRO A 48 7.97 -10.59 -4.40
CA PRO A 48 9.38 -10.50 -4.07
C PRO A 48 9.58 -9.57 -2.87
N THR A 49 10.16 -10.11 -1.79
CA THR A 49 10.38 -9.35 -0.55
C THR A 49 11.76 -8.71 -0.48
N THR A 50 12.76 -9.27 -1.17
CA THR A 50 14.15 -8.81 -1.16
C THR A 50 14.73 -8.71 -2.57
N GLY A 51 15.72 -7.84 -2.76
CA GLY A 51 16.48 -7.73 -4.01
C GLY A 51 15.71 -7.13 -5.20
N VAL A 52 14.44 -6.75 -5.01
CA VAL A 52 13.63 -6.04 -6.00
C VAL A 52 13.24 -4.68 -5.42
N PRO A 53 13.75 -3.57 -5.98
CA PRO A 53 13.47 -2.24 -5.48
C PRO A 53 12.02 -1.83 -5.71
N ILE A 54 11.46 -1.14 -4.72
CA ILE A 54 10.13 -0.54 -4.83
C ILE A 54 10.29 0.80 -5.53
N ARG A 55 9.52 0.99 -6.60
CA ARG A 55 9.60 2.17 -7.45
C ARG A 55 8.25 2.85 -7.54
N GLY A 56 8.28 4.18 -7.60
CA GLY A 56 7.13 4.98 -7.99
C GLY A 56 6.80 4.80 -9.48
N PRO A 57 5.65 5.33 -9.95
CA PRO A 57 5.20 5.16 -11.33
C PRO A 57 6.22 5.56 -12.40
N PHE A 58 7.07 6.55 -12.11
CA PHE A 58 8.10 7.07 -13.03
C PHE A 58 9.48 6.41 -12.87
N GLY A 59 9.59 5.33 -12.09
CA GLY A 59 10.81 4.56 -11.92
C GLY A 59 11.73 5.02 -10.79
N THR A 60 11.43 6.15 -10.14
CA THR A 60 12.13 6.62 -8.92
C THR A 60 12.09 5.53 -7.86
N GLN A 61 13.26 5.13 -7.33
CA GLN A 61 13.34 4.17 -6.24
C GLN A 61 12.84 4.83 -4.95
N ILE A 62 11.88 4.19 -4.29
CA ILE A 62 11.25 4.66 -3.04
C ILE A 62 11.79 3.89 -1.84
N ALA A 63 12.08 2.59 -2.03
CA ALA A 63 12.72 1.75 -1.04
C ALA A 63 13.60 0.71 -1.74
N LEU A 64 14.64 0.27 -1.04
CA LEU A 64 15.61 -0.73 -1.52
C LEU A 64 14.94 -2.05 -1.93
N ASP A 65 13.97 -2.49 -1.13
CA ASP A 65 13.07 -3.61 -1.40
C ASP A 65 11.87 -3.56 -0.43
N TYR A 66 10.98 -4.55 -0.51
CA TYR A 66 9.78 -4.61 0.32
C TYR A 66 10.08 -4.91 1.80
N ALA A 67 11.10 -5.69 2.12
CA ALA A 67 11.53 -5.93 3.50
C ALA A 67 12.01 -4.64 4.20
N ASN A 68 12.52 -3.68 3.42
CA ASN A 68 12.95 -2.37 3.91
C ASN A 68 11.82 -1.32 3.99
N LEU A 69 10.66 -1.56 3.36
CA LEU A 69 9.60 -0.55 3.18
C LEU A 69 9.05 0.04 4.49
N PHE A 70 9.02 -0.74 5.57
CA PHE A 70 8.48 -0.35 6.87
C PHE A 70 9.53 -0.29 8.00
N THR A 71 10.77 -0.64 7.72
CA THR A 71 11.85 -0.77 8.72
C THR A 71 12.85 0.37 8.67
N VAL A 72 12.89 1.13 7.57
CA VAL A 72 13.74 2.32 7.38
C VAL A 72 12.94 3.45 6.75
N ASP A 73 13.53 4.65 6.70
CA ASP A 73 12.97 5.78 5.94
C ASP A 73 12.89 5.43 4.45
N LEU A 74 11.84 5.92 3.77
CA LEU A 74 11.80 5.89 2.32
C LEU A 74 12.93 6.76 1.76
N GLU A 75 13.56 6.31 0.67
CA GLU A 75 14.61 7.07 -0.03
C GLU A 75 14.07 8.40 -0.53
N TYR A 76 12.82 8.39 -1.02
CA TYR A 76 12.06 9.55 -1.45
C TYR A 76 10.62 9.46 -0.95
N THR A 77 9.95 10.60 -0.84
CA THR A 77 8.51 10.62 -0.57
C THR A 77 7.76 9.97 -1.73
N LEU A 78 6.63 9.33 -1.44
CA LEU A 78 5.76 8.75 -2.46
C LEU A 78 5.27 9.81 -3.47
N SER A 79 5.09 11.05 -3.00
CA SER A 79 4.74 12.20 -3.83
C SER A 79 5.83 12.52 -4.84
N ALA A 80 7.11 12.58 -4.42
CA ALA A 80 8.25 12.76 -5.31
C ALA A 80 8.47 11.57 -6.24
N GLY A 81 8.01 10.39 -5.83
CA GLY A 81 7.93 9.18 -6.65
C GLY A 81 6.94 9.25 -7.82
N GLY A 82 6.07 10.26 -7.85
CA GLY A 82 5.09 10.47 -8.92
C GLY A 82 3.64 10.16 -8.52
N LEU A 83 3.36 9.82 -7.26
CA LEU A 83 1.98 9.63 -6.78
C LEU A 83 1.27 10.94 -6.44
N GLY A 84 1.97 12.09 -6.48
CA GLY A 84 1.43 13.38 -6.08
C GLY A 84 1.21 13.50 -4.57
N GLY A 85 0.80 14.68 -4.09
CA GLY A 85 0.49 14.91 -2.68
C GLY A 85 -0.94 14.48 -2.36
N LEU A 86 -1.11 13.41 -1.60
CA LEU A 86 -2.41 12.87 -1.22
C LEU A 86 -2.35 12.09 0.10
N THR A 87 -3.53 11.94 0.71
CA THR A 87 -3.77 11.01 1.81
C THR A 87 -4.35 9.71 1.25
N PHE A 88 -3.97 8.59 1.84
CA PHE A 88 -4.43 7.27 1.45
C PHE A 88 -4.84 6.44 2.66
N TRP A 89 -5.74 5.49 2.47
CA TRP A 89 -6.07 4.49 3.46
C TRP A 89 -4.90 3.54 3.65
N SER A 90 -4.38 3.46 4.88
CA SER A 90 -3.32 2.52 5.25
C SER A 90 -3.86 1.40 6.14
N PHE A 91 -4.86 1.72 6.99
CA PHE A 91 -5.40 0.83 8.01
C PHE A 91 -4.33 0.21 8.92
N GLY A 92 -3.16 0.84 8.96
CA GLY A 92 -1.98 0.30 9.60
C GLY A 92 -1.28 1.28 10.50
N ASP A 93 -0.45 0.74 11.38
CA ASP A 93 0.47 1.52 12.19
C ASP A 93 1.72 1.92 11.36
N GLY A 94 2.60 2.71 11.98
CA GLY A 94 3.82 3.16 11.33
C GLY A 94 4.78 2.05 10.88
N ASN A 95 4.65 0.85 11.44
CA ASN A 95 5.47 -0.32 11.11
C ASN A 95 4.76 -1.25 10.11
N GLY A 96 3.61 -0.82 9.57
CA GLY A 96 2.81 -1.60 8.63
C GLY A 96 2.02 -2.74 9.28
N ASN A 97 1.88 -2.80 10.61
CA ASN A 97 0.94 -3.72 11.26
C ASN A 97 -0.48 -3.20 11.13
N ALA A 98 -1.48 -3.98 11.55
CA ALA A 98 -2.87 -3.51 11.62
C ALA A 98 -3.04 -2.44 12.70
N ALA A 99 -3.69 -1.32 12.35
CA ALA A 99 -4.12 -0.33 13.32
C ALA A 99 -5.40 -0.81 14.03
N ALA A 100 -5.79 -0.11 15.10
CA ALA A 100 -7.11 -0.29 15.71
C ALA A 100 -8.23 0.20 14.78
N ASP A 101 -8.00 1.32 14.09
CA ASP A 101 -8.95 1.97 13.19
C ASP A 101 -8.72 1.51 11.74
N THR A 102 -9.61 0.66 11.22
CA THR A 102 -9.44 0.02 9.90
C THR A 102 -10.68 0.10 9.02
N CYS A 103 -11.68 0.92 9.38
CA CYS A 103 -12.99 0.92 8.69
C CYS A 103 -13.60 -0.47 8.55
N SER A 104 -13.55 -1.28 9.62
CA SER A 104 -13.94 -2.69 9.58
C SER A 104 -13.20 -3.48 8.49
N ASN A 105 -11.88 -3.34 8.42
CA ASN A 105 -11.02 -3.87 7.34
C ASN A 105 -11.36 -3.34 5.92
N GLY A 106 -11.93 -2.12 5.83
CA GLY A 106 -12.34 -1.49 4.57
C GLY A 106 -13.74 -1.89 4.09
N GLU A 107 -14.55 -2.54 4.93
CA GLU A 107 -15.94 -2.91 4.61
C GLU A 107 -16.95 -1.80 4.99
N ASP A 108 -16.58 -0.86 5.86
CA ASP A 108 -17.44 0.28 6.22
C ASP A 108 -17.41 1.35 5.13
N ASP A 109 -18.56 1.59 4.50
CA ASP A 109 -18.79 2.64 3.50
C ASP A 109 -19.06 4.02 4.11
N GLY A 110 -18.92 4.15 5.43
CA GLY A 110 -19.19 5.36 6.21
C GLY A 110 -20.55 5.34 6.89
N SER A 111 -21.39 4.34 6.65
CA SER A 111 -22.69 4.19 7.31
C SER A 111 -22.57 3.87 8.81
N LEU A 112 -21.46 3.27 9.23
CA LEU A 112 -21.24 2.88 10.63
C LEU A 112 -20.53 3.96 11.46
N SER A 113 -20.18 5.10 10.85
CA SER A 113 -19.43 6.19 11.48
C SER A 113 -18.14 5.74 12.18
N THR A 114 -17.51 4.66 11.68
CA THR A 114 -16.24 4.19 12.21
C THR A 114 -15.07 5.00 11.66
N LEU A 115 -13.88 4.70 12.17
CA LEU A 115 -12.64 5.39 11.83
C LEU A 115 -11.66 4.46 11.13
N GLY A 116 -10.79 5.06 10.32
CA GLY A 116 -9.71 4.39 9.61
C GLY A 116 -8.39 5.14 9.75
N ALA A 117 -7.30 4.40 9.86
CA ALA A 117 -5.95 4.92 9.80
C ALA A 117 -5.55 5.25 8.35
N THR A 118 -4.87 6.39 8.19
CA THR A 118 -4.39 6.90 6.90
C THR A 118 -2.88 7.10 6.90
N GLY A 119 -2.29 7.08 5.71
CA GLY A 119 -0.92 7.56 5.46
C GLY A 119 -0.91 8.79 4.54
N ASN A 120 0.27 9.38 4.37
CA ASN A 120 0.45 10.59 3.57
C ASN A 120 1.66 10.47 2.64
N THR A 121 1.45 10.71 1.35
CA THR A 121 2.51 10.56 0.34
C THR A 121 3.60 11.62 0.43
N ALA A 122 3.39 12.72 1.16
CA ALA A 122 4.37 13.78 1.36
C ALA A 122 5.40 13.46 2.45
N LEU A 123 5.19 12.40 3.22
CA LEU A 123 6.13 11.96 4.26
C LEU A 123 7.00 10.81 3.73
N LYS A 124 8.18 10.66 4.34
CA LYS A 124 9.11 9.57 4.06
C LYS A 124 9.66 8.86 5.29
N ASN A 125 9.56 9.49 6.46
CA ASN A 125 10.18 8.93 7.66
C ASN A 125 9.46 7.65 8.07
N GLN A 126 10.23 6.65 8.48
CA GLN A 126 9.75 5.43 9.11
C GLN A 126 8.78 5.78 10.24
N ALA A 127 7.81 4.90 10.47
CA ALA A 127 6.70 5.09 11.40
C ALA A 127 5.68 6.19 11.04
N SER A 128 5.99 7.14 10.15
CA SER A 128 5.13 8.29 9.88
C SER A 128 4.41 8.23 8.54
N TRP A 129 5.05 7.77 7.46
CA TRP A 129 4.46 7.88 6.11
C TRP A 129 3.21 7.00 5.93
N PHE A 130 3.13 5.89 6.67
CA PHE A 130 2.02 4.93 6.62
C PHE A 130 0.98 5.12 7.74
N ALA A 131 1.24 5.99 8.72
CA ALA A 131 0.34 6.24 9.85
C ALA A 131 0.43 7.71 10.26
N THR A 132 -0.40 8.55 9.64
CA THR A 132 -0.41 10.00 9.84
C THR A 132 -1.58 10.49 10.64
N ASP A 133 -2.79 10.07 10.27
CA ASP A 133 -4.03 10.57 10.84
C ASP A 133 -5.06 9.44 10.94
N ILE A 134 -6.08 9.67 11.75
CA ILE A 134 -7.31 8.87 11.79
C ILE A 134 -8.44 9.70 11.14
N ARG A 135 -9.17 9.09 10.21
CA ARG A 135 -10.22 9.75 9.42
C ARG A 135 -11.52 8.97 9.47
N GLY A 136 -12.64 9.63 9.19
CA GLY A 136 -13.93 8.96 9.13
C GLY A 136 -14.04 8.07 7.88
N CYS A 137 -14.61 6.88 8.01
CA CYS A 137 -14.72 5.92 6.90
C CYS A 137 -15.64 6.39 5.76
N ALA A 138 -16.47 7.42 6.03
CA ALA A 138 -17.24 8.12 5.00
C ALA A 138 -16.39 9.01 4.06
N GLU A 139 -15.12 9.28 4.42
CA GLU A 139 -14.22 10.07 3.59
C GLU A 139 -13.64 9.25 2.42
N LEU A 140 -13.51 9.89 1.25
CA LEU A 140 -12.91 9.26 0.09
C LEU A 140 -11.39 9.47 0.09
N HIS A 141 -10.65 8.42 0.43
CA HIS A 141 -9.18 8.37 0.31
C HIS A 141 -8.76 7.33 -0.73
N LYS A 142 -7.54 7.49 -1.27
CA LYS A 142 -6.97 6.52 -2.21
C LYS A 142 -6.49 5.27 -1.48
N VAL A 143 -6.33 4.17 -2.21
CA VAL A 143 -5.60 2.97 -1.76
C VAL A 143 -4.36 2.83 -2.62
N LEU A 144 -3.21 2.57 -1.99
CA LEU A 144 -1.98 2.29 -2.71
C LEU A 144 -1.95 0.83 -3.13
N CYS A 145 -1.42 0.57 -4.32
CA CYS A 145 -1.30 -0.77 -4.87
C CYS A 145 0.17 -1.03 -5.23
N LEU A 146 0.70 -2.15 -4.76
CA LEU A 146 1.95 -2.70 -5.26
C LEU A 146 1.66 -3.44 -6.56
N CYS A 147 2.54 -3.23 -7.52
CA CYS A 147 2.59 -3.90 -8.78
C CYS A 147 3.90 -4.69 -8.81
N TYR A 148 3.85 -5.99 -9.10
CA TYR A 148 5.04 -6.83 -9.06
C TYR A 148 5.05 -7.89 -10.15
N VAL A 149 6.24 -8.39 -10.41
CA VAL A 149 6.49 -9.61 -11.18
C VAL A 149 6.77 -10.72 -10.16
N PRO A 150 6.06 -11.85 -10.21
CA PRO A 150 6.29 -12.98 -9.32
C PRO A 150 7.76 -13.43 -9.32
N SER A 151 8.35 -13.67 -8.16
CA SER A 151 9.62 -14.41 -8.09
C SER A 151 9.34 -15.82 -8.60
N SER A 152 9.97 -16.23 -9.70
CA SER A 152 9.71 -17.49 -10.42
C SER A 152 9.40 -18.68 -9.50
N GLY A 153 8.15 -19.19 -9.53
CA GLY A 153 7.74 -20.42 -8.85
C GLY A 153 6.42 -20.32 -8.10
N GLY A 154 5.30 -20.38 -8.81
CA GLY A 154 3.98 -20.55 -8.22
C GLY A 154 2.98 -20.91 -9.31
N GLY A 155 2.96 -22.19 -9.68
CA GLY A 155 1.91 -22.77 -10.52
C GLY A 155 0.60 -22.92 -9.75
#